data_AF-A0A9D7ZNP9-F1
#
_entry.id   AF-A0A9D7ZNP9-F1
#
_cell.length_a   1.000
_cell.length_b   1.000
_cell.length_c   1.000
_cell.angle_alpha   90.00
_cell.angle_beta   90.00
_cell.angle_gamma   90.00
#
_symmetry.space_group_name_H-M   'P 1'
#
loop_
_entity.id
_entity.type
_entity.pdbx_description
1 polymer ?
#
loop_
_entity_poly.entity_id
_entity_poly.type
_entity_poly.pdbx_seq_one_letter_code
_entity_poly.pdbx_strand_id
1 'polypeptide(L)'
;TLDDRLGVSHEELKRMEVAPAKPLPAQEPLLSDRPEHIIERDPANKIAEDNPFGFKMNEPDDMYNRGELYNMCIQKGTLTAEERYKINHHMVQTIAMLGQLPFPKHLVNVPEIAGGHHETMIGTGYPRRLSRDDMTLPARMMAIADIFEALTACDRPYKKAKTLSESIKILWFMKKDQHIDPDLFELFLKSGVYKDYADKFLMESQIDEVDISQYLE
;
A
#
# COMPACT_ATOMS: atom_id res chain seq x y z
N THR A 1 0.38 -16.95 38.71
CA THR A 1 0.64 -17.11 37.28
C THR A 1 -0.63 -17.68 36.69
N LEU A 2 -1.28 -16.96 35.78
CA LEU A 2 -2.46 -17.47 35.07
C LEU A 2 -1.98 -18.37 33.92
N ASP A 3 -2.73 -19.43 33.66
CA ASP A 3 -2.52 -20.26 32.47
C ASP A 3 -2.86 -19.42 31.24
N ASP A 4 -1.92 -19.34 30.29
CA ASP A 4 -2.05 -18.56 29.06
C ASP A 4 -3.03 -19.17 28.05
N ARG A 5 -3.55 -20.38 28.32
CA ARG A 5 -4.55 -21.07 27.50
C ARG A 5 -5.98 -20.91 28.03
N LEU A 6 -6.17 -20.38 29.22
CA LEU A 6 -7.52 -20.21 29.78
C LEU A 6 -8.21 -18.97 29.21
N GLY A 7 -9.43 -19.15 28.69
CA GLY A 7 -10.27 -18.06 28.20
C GLY A 7 -9.95 -17.57 26.78
N VAL A 8 -9.02 -18.23 26.07
CA VAL A 8 -8.73 -17.96 24.66
C VAL A 8 -9.74 -18.65 23.73
N SER A 9 -9.88 -18.15 22.51
CA SER A 9 -10.81 -18.69 21.52
C SER A 9 -10.42 -20.10 21.06
N HIS A 10 -11.37 -20.83 20.44
CA HIS A 10 -11.10 -22.17 19.90
C HIS A 10 -9.99 -22.17 18.83
N GLU A 11 -9.90 -21.10 18.03
CA GLU A 11 -8.85 -20.96 17.02
C GLU A 11 -7.47 -20.71 17.66
N GLU A 12 -7.41 -19.88 18.71
CA GLU A 12 -6.19 -19.65 19.48
C GLU A 12 -5.73 -20.90 20.22
N LEU A 13 -6.65 -21.64 20.84
CA LEU A 13 -6.34 -22.92 21.48
C LEU A 13 -5.69 -23.89 20.49
N LYS A 14 -6.26 -24.01 19.28
CA LYS A 14 -5.70 -24.86 18.22
C LYS A 14 -4.30 -24.41 17.81
N ARG A 15 -4.04 -23.09 17.73
CA ARG A 15 -2.67 -22.59 17.49
C ARG A 15 -1.74 -22.93 18.65
N MET A 16 -2.20 -22.91 19.89
CA MET A 16 -1.37 -23.27 21.05
C MET A 16 -1.07 -24.78 21.13
N GLU A 17 -1.70 -25.64 20.31
CA GLU A 17 -1.39 -27.08 20.24
C GLU A 17 -0.05 -27.38 19.56
N VAL A 18 0.56 -26.43 18.82
CA VAL A 18 1.91 -26.64 18.24
C VAL A 18 3.01 -26.76 19.31
N ALA A 19 2.75 -26.32 20.55
CA ALA A 19 3.67 -26.48 21.67
C ALA A 19 2.95 -27.09 22.89
N PRO A 20 3.65 -27.89 23.73
CA PRO A 20 3.07 -28.38 24.96
C PRO A 20 2.85 -27.24 25.97
N ALA A 21 1.80 -27.36 26.80
CA ALA A 21 1.56 -26.42 27.89
C ALA A 21 2.73 -26.46 28.90
N LYS A 22 3.19 -25.29 29.34
CA LYS A 22 4.27 -25.20 30.33
C LYS A 22 3.73 -25.45 31.73
N PRO A 23 4.48 -26.17 32.60
CA PRO A 23 4.09 -26.35 33.99
C PRO A 23 4.09 -25.00 34.72
N LEU A 24 3.05 -24.74 35.52
CA LEU A 24 2.91 -23.52 36.31
C LEU A 24 3.39 -23.74 37.75
N PRO A 25 4.05 -22.75 38.39
CA PRO A 25 4.44 -21.46 37.82
C PRO A 25 5.65 -21.58 36.87
N ALA A 26 5.63 -20.84 35.76
CA ALA A 26 6.73 -20.74 34.82
C ALA A 26 7.38 -19.33 34.87
N GLN A 27 8.68 -19.26 34.59
CA GLN A 27 9.34 -18.00 34.23
C GLN A 27 9.30 -17.86 32.71
N GLU A 28 8.94 -16.68 32.24
CA GLU A 28 8.86 -16.37 30.82
C GLU A 28 9.52 -15.01 30.56
N PRO A 29 10.16 -14.83 29.39
CA PRO A 29 10.63 -13.51 28.99
C PRO A 29 9.45 -12.54 28.84
N LEU A 30 9.72 -11.25 29.05
CA LEU A 30 8.71 -10.19 28.88
C LEU A 30 8.23 -10.08 27.43
N LEU A 31 9.12 -10.30 26.46
CA LEU A 31 8.83 -10.32 25.04
C LEU A 31 9.43 -11.59 24.43
N SER A 32 8.64 -12.30 23.63
CA SER A 32 9.07 -13.51 22.94
C SER A 32 8.33 -13.73 21.64
N ASP A 33 9.06 -14.18 20.64
CA ASP A 33 8.44 -14.84 19.49
C ASP A 33 8.17 -16.29 19.86
N ARG A 34 6.92 -16.74 19.67
CA ARG A 34 6.47 -18.09 19.99
C ARG A 34 5.88 -18.76 18.74
N PRO A 35 5.95 -20.09 18.60
CA PRO A 35 5.39 -20.79 17.46
C PRO A 35 3.91 -20.49 17.21
N GLU A 36 3.11 -20.36 18.26
CA GLU A 36 1.68 -20.03 18.19
C GLU A 36 1.37 -18.61 17.69
N HIS A 37 2.38 -17.73 17.60
CA HIS A 37 2.24 -16.40 17.02
C HIS A 37 2.24 -16.43 15.48
N ILE A 38 2.70 -17.53 14.88
CA ILE A 38 2.72 -17.71 13.43
C ILE A 38 1.37 -18.25 12.97
N ILE A 39 0.74 -17.56 12.02
CA ILE A 39 -0.48 -17.99 11.35
C ILE A 39 -0.11 -18.38 9.93
N GLU A 40 -0.12 -19.67 9.65
CA GLU A 40 0.24 -20.21 8.34
C GLU A 40 -0.74 -19.77 7.26
N ARG A 41 -0.21 -19.56 6.05
CA ARG A 41 -1.01 -19.28 4.87
C ARG A 41 -1.53 -20.57 4.25
N ASP A 42 -2.83 -20.61 3.99
CA ASP A 42 -3.41 -21.70 3.20
C ASP A 42 -2.79 -21.71 1.78
N PRO A 43 -2.14 -22.81 1.37
CA PRO A 43 -1.54 -22.92 0.04
C PRO A 43 -2.52 -22.68 -1.10
N ALA A 44 -3.81 -22.95 -0.90
CA ALA A 44 -4.86 -22.71 -1.91
C ALA A 44 -5.10 -21.22 -2.18
N ASN A 45 -4.70 -20.34 -1.25
CA ASN A 45 -4.88 -18.89 -1.36
C ASN A 45 -3.61 -18.18 -1.88
N LYS A 46 -2.55 -18.92 -2.23
CA LYS A 46 -1.34 -18.32 -2.81
C LYS A 46 -1.59 -17.86 -4.25
N ILE A 47 -0.94 -16.77 -4.64
CA ILE A 47 -0.98 -16.31 -6.03
C ILE A 47 -0.17 -17.30 -6.88
N ALA A 48 -0.84 -17.98 -7.81
CA ALA A 48 -0.19 -18.91 -8.74
C ALA A 48 0.83 -18.18 -9.64
N GLU A 49 1.97 -18.81 -9.94
CA GLU A 49 2.99 -18.24 -10.82
C GLU A 49 2.47 -17.97 -12.23
N ASP A 50 1.55 -18.82 -12.72
CA ASP A 50 0.90 -18.74 -14.03
C ASP A 50 -0.46 -18.01 -13.98
N ASN A 51 -0.71 -17.19 -12.95
CA ASN A 51 -1.98 -16.49 -12.82
C ASN A 51 -2.30 -15.64 -14.08
N PRO A 52 -3.54 -15.67 -14.57
CA PRO A 52 -3.91 -15.04 -15.85
C PRO A 52 -3.83 -13.50 -15.82
N PHE A 53 -3.68 -12.91 -14.63
CA PHE A 53 -3.60 -11.47 -14.42
C PHE A 53 -2.17 -10.93 -14.39
N GLY A 54 -1.15 -11.80 -14.38
CA GLY A 54 0.27 -11.41 -14.36
C GLY A 54 0.73 -10.77 -13.05
N PHE A 55 0.11 -11.09 -11.91
CA PHE A 55 0.54 -10.57 -10.60
C PHE A 55 1.91 -11.11 -10.20
N LYS A 56 2.78 -10.22 -9.69
CA LYS A 56 4.18 -10.49 -9.30
C LYS A 56 4.50 -9.91 -7.91
N MET A 57 3.53 -9.93 -7.00
CA MET A 57 3.73 -9.46 -5.63
C MET A 57 4.61 -10.43 -4.85
N ASN A 58 5.45 -9.89 -3.94
CA ASN A 58 6.18 -10.73 -3.00
C ASN A 58 5.19 -11.17 -1.91
N GLU A 59 4.70 -12.41 -2.00
CA GLU A 59 3.84 -13.02 -0.99
C GLU A 59 4.69 -13.64 0.12
N PRO A 60 4.53 -13.22 1.40
CA PRO A 60 5.19 -13.85 2.53
C PRO A 60 4.70 -15.29 2.74
N ASP A 61 5.57 -16.14 3.29
CA ASP A 61 5.27 -17.54 3.58
C ASP A 61 4.07 -17.69 4.52
N ASP A 62 4.06 -16.88 5.58
CA ASP A 62 3.00 -16.86 6.58
C ASP A 62 1.85 -15.91 6.20
N MET A 63 0.67 -16.19 6.71
CA MET A 63 -0.47 -15.29 6.61
C MET A 63 -0.27 -14.08 7.53
N TYR A 64 0.17 -14.32 8.76
CA TYR A 64 0.53 -13.31 9.75
C TYR A 64 1.62 -13.84 10.67
N ASN A 65 2.55 -12.97 11.05
CA ASN A 65 3.49 -13.22 12.12
C ASN A 65 3.21 -12.24 13.28
N ARG A 66 2.63 -12.75 14.36
CA ARG A 66 2.29 -11.99 15.58
C ARG A 66 3.42 -12.00 16.62
N GLY A 67 4.63 -12.39 16.23
CA GLY A 67 5.79 -12.42 17.11
C GLY A 67 6.05 -11.06 17.74
N GLU A 68 6.16 -10.99 19.06
CA GLU A 68 6.31 -9.71 19.77
C GLU A 68 7.61 -9.01 19.40
N LEU A 69 8.72 -9.76 19.34
CA LEU A 69 10.03 -9.21 18.96
C LEU A 69 10.05 -8.88 17.48
N TYR A 70 9.53 -9.77 16.63
CA TYR A 70 9.40 -9.51 15.19
C TYR A 70 8.66 -8.19 14.89
N ASN A 71 7.50 -7.98 15.52
CA ASN A 71 6.72 -6.76 15.35
C ASN A 71 7.43 -5.52 15.91
N MET A 72 8.20 -5.66 17.00
CA MET A 72 8.96 -4.55 17.59
C MET A 72 10.26 -4.21 16.82
N CYS A 73 10.73 -5.10 15.94
CA CYS A 73 11.94 -4.91 15.14
C CYS A 73 11.69 -4.30 13.74
N ILE A 74 10.46 -3.84 13.45
CA ILE A 74 10.14 -3.17 12.18
C ILE A 74 11.02 -1.93 11.99
N GLN A 75 11.82 -1.90 10.93
CA GLN A 75 12.77 -0.81 10.66
C GLN A 75 12.12 0.46 10.10
N LYS A 76 11.02 0.32 9.34
CA LYS A 76 10.37 1.44 8.66
C LYS A 76 8.84 1.27 8.62
N GLY A 77 8.15 2.32 9.05
CA GLY A 77 6.69 2.32 9.14
C GLY A 77 6.20 1.47 10.30
N THR A 78 4.98 0.97 10.20
CA THR A 78 4.28 0.27 11.28
C THR A 78 3.71 -1.08 10.83
N LEU A 79 4.18 -1.59 9.69
CA LEU A 79 3.62 -2.78 9.05
C LEU A 79 4.73 -3.79 8.84
N THR A 80 4.46 -5.02 9.25
CA THR A 80 5.23 -6.22 8.88
C THR A 80 5.13 -6.50 7.38
N ALA A 81 5.90 -7.47 6.89
CA ALA A 81 5.83 -7.90 5.49
C ALA A 81 4.44 -8.48 5.15
N GLU A 82 3.87 -9.25 6.08
CA GLU A 82 2.56 -9.90 5.99
C GLU A 82 1.43 -8.86 5.92
N GLU A 83 1.45 -7.86 6.80
CA GLU A 83 0.45 -6.80 6.82
C GLU A 83 0.57 -5.90 5.58
N ARG A 84 1.80 -5.58 5.17
CA ARG A 84 2.04 -4.81 3.93
C ARG A 84 1.53 -5.56 2.70
N TYR A 85 1.78 -6.87 2.63
CA TYR A 85 1.23 -7.70 1.57
C TYR A 85 -0.30 -7.65 1.58
N LYS A 86 -0.93 -7.80 2.74
CA LYS A 86 -2.39 -7.78 2.89
C LYS A 86 -2.99 -6.45 2.44
N ILE A 87 -2.35 -5.32 2.78
CA ILE A 87 -2.77 -4.00 2.32
C ILE A 87 -2.61 -3.89 0.80
N ASN A 88 -1.44 -4.20 0.26
CA ASN A 88 -1.18 -4.09 -1.18
C ASN A 88 -2.11 -5.00 -2.02
N HIS A 89 -2.60 -6.10 -1.43
CA HIS A 89 -3.53 -7.04 -2.06
C HIS A 89 -4.87 -6.38 -2.45
N HIS A 90 -5.20 -5.18 -1.97
CA HIS A 90 -6.38 -4.46 -2.46
C HIS A 90 -6.33 -4.24 -3.99
N MET A 91 -5.13 -4.07 -4.57
CA MET A 91 -4.97 -3.91 -6.02
C MET A 91 -5.28 -5.18 -6.80
N VAL A 92 -4.88 -6.33 -6.25
CA VAL A 92 -5.23 -7.66 -6.79
C VAL A 92 -6.75 -7.82 -6.82
N GLN A 93 -7.41 -7.46 -5.72
CA GLN A 93 -8.88 -7.54 -5.63
C GLN A 93 -9.55 -6.57 -6.61
N THR A 94 -9.08 -5.33 -6.72
CA THR A 94 -9.60 -4.33 -7.68
C THR A 94 -9.55 -4.87 -9.11
N ILE A 95 -8.41 -5.42 -9.55
CA ILE A 95 -8.25 -5.97 -10.90
C ILE A 95 -9.16 -7.19 -11.09
N ALA A 96 -9.20 -8.10 -10.13
CA ALA A 96 -10.01 -9.32 -10.22
C ALA A 96 -11.50 -9.02 -10.28
N MET A 97 -11.98 -8.07 -9.47
CA MET A 97 -13.39 -7.66 -9.44
C MET A 97 -13.77 -6.88 -10.70
N LEU A 98 -13.03 -5.82 -11.04
CA LEU A 98 -13.35 -4.97 -12.19
C LEU A 98 -13.15 -5.72 -13.51
N GLY A 99 -12.19 -6.63 -13.60
CA GLY A 99 -11.95 -7.45 -14.79
C GLY A 99 -13.10 -8.39 -15.15
N GLN A 100 -14.00 -8.70 -14.20
CA GLN A 100 -15.18 -9.52 -14.45
C GLN A 100 -16.41 -8.70 -14.88
N LEU A 101 -16.34 -7.36 -14.81
CA LEU A 101 -17.47 -6.52 -15.17
C LEU A 101 -17.54 -6.29 -16.69
N PRO A 102 -18.75 -6.31 -17.28
CA PRO A 102 -18.94 -6.13 -18.71
C PRO A 102 -18.88 -4.63 -19.10
N PHE A 103 -17.70 -4.04 -19.04
CA PHE A 103 -17.53 -2.63 -19.40
C PHE A 103 -17.84 -2.37 -20.89
N PRO A 104 -18.50 -1.24 -21.21
CA PRO A 104 -18.59 -0.78 -22.60
C PRO A 104 -17.19 -0.45 -23.14
N LYS A 105 -17.02 -0.45 -24.47
CA LYS A 105 -15.71 -0.27 -25.13
C LYS A 105 -14.90 0.94 -24.65
N HIS A 106 -15.56 2.04 -24.32
CA HIS A 106 -14.89 3.27 -23.86
C HIS A 106 -14.42 3.22 -22.40
N LEU A 107 -14.81 2.20 -21.63
CA LEU A 107 -14.42 1.97 -20.23
C LEU A 107 -13.60 0.67 -20.04
N VAL A 108 -13.18 0.02 -21.14
CA VAL A 108 -12.48 -1.27 -21.07
C VAL A 108 -11.17 -1.20 -20.28
N ASN A 109 -10.55 -0.02 -20.19
CA ASN A 109 -9.29 0.20 -19.46
C ASN A 109 -9.48 0.54 -17.98
N VAL A 110 -10.71 0.63 -17.47
CA VAL A 110 -10.97 0.94 -16.05
C VAL A 110 -10.24 -0.01 -15.09
N PRO A 111 -10.21 -1.35 -15.30
CA PRO A 111 -9.46 -2.26 -14.43
C PRO A 111 -7.95 -1.97 -14.43
N GLU A 112 -7.38 -1.56 -15.56
CA GLU A 112 -5.96 -1.20 -15.65
C GLU A 112 -5.67 0.11 -14.92
N ILE A 113 -6.49 1.14 -15.13
CA ILE A 113 -6.30 2.46 -14.50
C ILE A 113 -6.43 2.35 -12.99
N ALA A 114 -7.50 1.69 -12.53
CA ALA A 114 -7.74 1.47 -11.11
C ALA A 114 -6.75 0.48 -10.50
N GLY A 115 -6.25 -0.48 -11.27
CA GLY A 115 -5.35 -1.54 -10.82
C GLY A 115 -3.85 -1.21 -10.93
N GLY A 116 -3.48 -0.17 -11.67
CA GLY A 116 -2.10 0.15 -12.02
C GLY A 116 -1.55 1.41 -11.36
N HIS A 117 -2.35 2.17 -10.60
CA HIS A 117 -1.90 3.46 -10.04
C HIS A 117 -0.84 3.33 -8.91
N HIS A 118 -0.51 2.10 -8.48
CA HIS A 118 0.59 1.80 -7.56
C HIS A 118 1.85 1.23 -8.26
N GLU A 119 1.83 1.14 -9.58
CA GLU A 119 3.02 0.80 -10.38
C GLU A 119 3.97 2.00 -10.48
N THR A 120 5.26 1.74 -10.66
CA THR A 120 6.30 2.78 -10.79
C THR A 120 6.92 2.76 -12.17
N MET A 121 7.67 3.81 -12.55
CA MET A 121 8.21 3.90 -13.91
C MET A 121 9.27 2.84 -14.21
N ILE A 122 9.86 2.26 -13.16
CA ILE A 122 10.96 1.28 -13.22
C ILE A 122 10.54 -0.14 -12.81
N GLY A 123 9.25 -0.44 -12.68
CA GLY A 123 8.77 -1.81 -12.37
C GLY A 123 9.03 -2.26 -10.92
N THR A 124 9.24 -1.33 -10.00
CA THR A 124 9.37 -1.61 -8.56
C THR A 124 8.04 -1.55 -7.82
N GLY A 125 6.97 -1.12 -8.49
CA GLY A 125 5.61 -1.04 -7.96
C GLY A 125 4.88 -2.39 -7.94
N TYR A 126 3.57 -2.33 -7.78
CA TYR A 126 2.70 -3.51 -7.65
C TYR A 126 1.31 -3.22 -8.27
N PRO A 127 0.53 -4.25 -8.64
CA PRO A 127 0.70 -5.68 -8.37
C PRO A 127 1.45 -6.50 -9.44
N ARG A 128 1.71 -5.94 -10.63
CA ARG A 128 2.27 -6.64 -11.81
C ARG A 128 3.73 -6.30 -12.09
N ARG A 129 4.29 -5.27 -11.45
CA ARG A 129 5.66 -4.74 -11.69
C ARG A 129 5.84 -4.25 -13.12
N LEU A 130 4.91 -3.41 -13.54
CA LEU A 130 4.92 -2.81 -14.87
C LEU A 130 5.95 -1.68 -14.94
N SER A 131 6.64 -1.56 -16.08
CA SER A 131 7.46 -0.39 -16.37
C SER A 131 6.60 0.73 -16.99
N ARG A 132 7.21 1.90 -17.17
CA ARG A 132 6.58 3.06 -17.82
C ARG A 132 5.89 2.70 -19.15
N ASP A 133 6.54 1.90 -19.99
CA ASP A 133 6.08 1.59 -21.34
C ASP A 133 4.97 0.54 -21.37
N ASP A 134 4.81 -0.21 -20.28
CA ASP A 134 3.74 -1.18 -20.10
C ASP A 134 2.42 -0.55 -19.63
N MET A 135 2.44 0.75 -19.28
CA MET A 135 1.29 1.46 -18.69
C MET A 135 0.70 2.51 -19.63
N THR A 136 -0.63 2.53 -19.70
CA THR A 136 -1.34 3.60 -20.41
C THR A 136 -1.14 4.96 -19.73
N LEU A 137 -1.29 6.04 -20.50
CA LEU A 137 -1.22 7.40 -19.95
C LEU A 137 -2.23 7.64 -18.81
N PRO A 138 -3.51 7.21 -18.90
CA PRO A 138 -4.46 7.40 -17.80
C PRO A 138 -4.05 6.68 -16.52
N ALA A 139 -3.45 5.49 -16.59
CA ALA A 139 -2.95 4.79 -15.40
C ALA A 139 -1.83 5.59 -14.72
N ARG A 140 -0.89 6.13 -15.49
CA ARG A 140 0.21 6.98 -14.97
C ARG A 140 -0.30 8.33 -14.43
N MET A 141 -1.31 8.92 -15.06
CA MET A 141 -1.97 10.14 -14.57
C MET A 141 -2.70 9.88 -13.24
N MET A 142 -3.36 8.73 -13.11
CA MET A 142 -4.08 8.34 -11.90
C MET A 142 -3.17 8.28 -10.68
N ALA A 143 -1.95 7.74 -10.83
CA ALA A 143 -0.97 7.70 -9.74
C ALA A 143 -0.66 9.11 -9.18
N ILE A 144 -0.44 10.09 -10.06
CA ILE A 144 -0.17 11.48 -9.64
C ILE A 144 -1.40 12.07 -8.94
N ALA A 145 -2.60 11.87 -9.50
CA ALA A 145 -3.84 12.38 -8.93
C ALA A 145 -4.13 11.79 -7.55
N ASP A 146 -3.98 10.48 -7.38
CA ASP A 146 -4.19 9.76 -6.11
C ASP A 146 -3.21 10.22 -5.03
N ILE A 147 -1.92 10.30 -5.37
CA ILE A 147 -0.89 10.77 -4.42
C ILE A 147 -1.17 12.23 -4.01
N PHE A 148 -1.48 13.11 -4.97
CA PHE A 148 -1.73 14.51 -4.67
C PHE A 148 -2.95 14.72 -3.76
N GLU A 149 -4.06 14.04 -4.08
CA GLU A 149 -5.26 14.02 -3.23
C GLU A 149 -4.89 13.54 -1.82
N ALA A 150 -4.19 12.41 -1.72
CA ALA A 150 -3.86 11.82 -0.43
C ALA A 150 -2.90 12.67 0.44
N LEU A 151 -2.05 13.49 -0.18
CA LEU A 151 -1.17 14.40 0.53
C LEU A 151 -1.93 15.63 1.06
N THR A 152 -2.89 16.11 0.29
CA THR A 152 -3.63 17.35 0.55
C THR A 152 -4.93 17.15 1.33
N ALA A 153 -5.44 15.92 1.44
CA ALA A 153 -6.64 15.56 2.19
C ALA A 153 -6.58 16.01 3.66
N CYS A 154 -7.56 16.83 4.08
CA CYS A 154 -7.63 17.44 5.41
C CYS A 154 -8.51 16.68 6.42
N ASP A 155 -9.26 15.69 5.93
CA ASP A 155 -10.23 14.89 6.69
C ASP A 155 -9.62 13.67 7.40
N ARG A 156 -8.31 13.43 7.23
CA ARG A 156 -7.61 12.29 7.82
C ARG A 156 -7.24 12.59 9.30
N PRO A 157 -7.88 11.94 10.29
CA PRO A 157 -7.74 12.32 11.71
C PRO A 157 -6.33 12.11 12.28
N TYR A 158 -5.54 11.26 11.65
CA TYR A 158 -4.18 10.89 12.06
C TYR A 158 -3.08 11.74 11.42
N LYS A 159 -3.40 12.65 10.50
CA LYS A 159 -2.39 13.44 9.77
C LYS A 159 -2.90 14.84 9.48
N LYS A 160 -2.09 15.86 9.80
CA LYS A 160 -2.35 17.22 9.31
C LYS A 160 -2.22 17.25 7.79
N ALA A 161 -3.20 17.88 7.14
CA ALA A 161 -3.17 18.18 5.72
C ALA A 161 -1.88 18.92 5.35
N LYS A 162 -1.26 18.55 4.23
CA LYS A 162 -0.07 19.24 3.74
C LYS A 162 -0.46 20.48 2.96
N THR A 163 0.45 21.46 2.93
CA THR A 163 0.30 22.62 2.04
C THR A 163 0.57 22.23 0.59
N LEU A 164 0.24 23.12 -0.35
CA LEU A 164 0.54 22.90 -1.77
C LEU A 164 2.03 22.76 -2.01
N SER A 165 2.85 23.66 -1.46
CA SER A 165 4.30 23.63 -1.65
C SER A 165 4.91 22.32 -1.12
N GLU A 166 4.46 21.84 0.04
CA GLU A 166 4.88 20.54 0.60
C GLU A 166 4.48 19.37 -0.29
N SER A 167 3.25 19.37 -0.80
CA SER A 167 2.72 18.27 -1.61
C SER A 167 3.43 18.18 -2.95
N ILE A 168 3.68 19.32 -3.59
CA ILE A 168 4.42 19.41 -4.86
C ILE A 168 5.88 18.99 -4.67
N LYS A 169 6.51 19.41 -3.56
CA LYS A 169 7.87 18.98 -3.24
C LYS A 169 7.99 17.47 -3.05
N ILE A 170 7.01 16.83 -2.40
CA ILE A 170 6.98 15.37 -2.26
C ILE A 170 6.83 14.69 -3.62
N LEU A 171 5.89 15.14 -4.45
CA LEU A 171 5.73 14.63 -5.81
C LEU A 171 7.01 14.80 -6.65
N TRP A 172 7.73 15.91 -6.49
CA TRP A 172 9.01 16.11 -7.17
C TRP A 172 10.09 15.12 -6.73
N PHE A 173 10.20 14.78 -5.44
CA PHE A 173 11.08 13.69 -5.02
C PHE A 173 10.63 12.35 -5.60
N MET A 174 9.32 12.10 -5.67
CA MET A 174 8.78 10.89 -6.30
C MET A 174 9.05 10.85 -7.82
N LYS A 175 9.07 11.99 -8.53
CA LYS A 175 9.58 12.10 -9.91
C LYS A 175 11.03 11.65 -9.97
N LYS A 176 11.88 12.18 -9.10
CA LYS A 176 13.32 11.86 -9.06
C LYS A 176 13.59 10.38 -8.78
N ASP A 177 12.80 9.78 -7.89
CA ASP A 177 12.87 8.36 -7.55
C ASP A 177 12.22 7.46 -8.63
N GLN A 178 11.75 8.03 -9.74
CA GLN A 178 11.05 7.33 -10.83
C GLN A 178 9.80 6.57 -10.36
N HIS A 179 9.18 7.07 -9.29
CA HIS A 179 7.93 6.53 -8.77
C HIS A 179 6.73 6.98 -9.62
N ILE A 180 6.76 8.21 -10.12
CA ILE A 180 5.75 8.78 -11.01
C ILE A 180 6.36 9.20 -12.34
N ASP A 181 5.52 9.39 -13.36
CA ASP A 181 5.96 9.79 -14.69
C ASP A 181 6.45 11.25 -14.71
N PRO A 182 7.69 11.53 -15.15
CA PRO A 182 8.24 12.87 -15.14
C PRO A 182 7.55 13.84 -16.11
N ASP A 183 7.15 13.38 -17.29
CA ASP A 183 6.53 14.22 -18.30
C ASP A 183 5.11 14.62 -17.86
N LEU A 184 4.40 13.69 -17.24
CA LEU A 184 3.06 13.96 -16.70
C LEU A 184 3.10 14.82 -15.43
N PHE A 185 4.13 14.68 -14.60
CA PHE A 185 4.33 15.59 -13.46
C PHE A 185 4.59 17.02 -13.95
N GLU A 186 5.42 17.21 -14.97
CA GLU A 186 5.63 18.53 -15.55
C GLU A 186 4.36 19.10 -16.19
N LEU A 187 3.59 18.28 -16.89
CA LEU A 187 2.29 18.68 -17.43
C LEU A 187 1.31 19.08 -16.32
N PHE A 188 1.28 18.34 -15.22
CA PHE A 188 0.47 18.64 -14.03
C PHE A 188 0.80 20.02 -13.46
N LEU A 189 2.08 20.41 -13.40
CA LEU A 189 2.49 21.75 -12.98
C LEU A 189 2.17 22.83 -14.02
N LYS A 190 2.58 22.63 -15.28
CA LYS A 190 2.46 23.61 -16.36
C LYS A 190 1.00 23.92 -16.71
N SER A 191 0.11 22.93 -16.61
CA SER A 191 -1.32 23.11 -16.86
C SER A 191 -2.05 23.89 -15.78
N GLY A 192 -1.49 23.98 -14.56
CA GLY A 192 -2.15 24.62 -13.42
C GLY A 192 -3.27 23.78 -12.80
N VAL A 193 -3.50 22.53 -13.23
CA VAL A 193 -4.61 21.70 -12.73
C VAL A 193 -4.56 21.47 -11.22
N TYR A 194 -3.35 21.45 -10.63
CA TYR A 194 -3.17 21.35 -9.19
C TYR A 194 -3.70 22.57 -8.43
N LYS A 195 -3.61 23.77 -9.02
CA LYS A 195 -4.19 25.01 -8.48
C LYS A 195 -5.70 25.02 -8.64
N ASP A 196 -6.19 24.63 -9.82
CA ASP A 196 -7.64 24.52 -10.06
C ASP A 196 -8.32 23.54 -9.09
N TYR A 197 -7.62 22.47 -8.72
CA TYR A 197 -8.07 21.56 -7.67
C TYR A 197 -7.99 22.22 -6.29
N ALA A 198 -6.87 22.86 -5.98
CA ALA A 198 -6.66 23.52 -4.69
C ALA A 198 -7.74 24.55 -4.37
N ASP A 199 -8.04 25.45 -5.32
CA ASP A 199 -9.01 26.52 -5.17
C ASP A 199 -10.44 26.00 -4.95
N LYS A 200 -10.72 24.77 -5.39
CA LYS A 200 -12.06 24.15 -5.28
C LYS A 200 -12.22 23.31 -4.03
N PHE A 201 -11.16 22.64 -3.58
CA PHE A 201 -11.28 21.53 -2.62
C PHE A 201 -10.43 21.69 -1.36
N LEU A 202 -9.40 22.55 -1.36
CA LEU A 202 -8.52 22.72 -0.23
C LEU A 202 -8.91 23.92 0.64
N MET A 203 -8.50 23.89 1.89
CA MET A 203 -8.66 25.02 2.80
C MET A 203 -7.69 26.14 2.41
N GLU A 204 -8.09 27.40 2.59
CA GLU A 204 -7.22 28.57 2.33
C GLU A 204 -5.86 28.47 3.04
N SER A 205 -5.83 27.88 4.25
CA SER A 205 -4.60 27.68 5.02
C SER A 205 -3.61 26.68 4.39
N GLN A 206 -4.04 25.89 3.42
CA GLN A 206 -3.19 24.94 2.68
C GLN A 206 -2.63 25.53 1.39
N ILE A 207 -3.20 26.64 0.90
CA ILE A 207 -2.86 27.23 -0.39
C ILE A 207 -1.75 28.27 -0.19
N ASP A 208 -0.51 27.79 -0.21
CA ASP A 208 0.70 28.61 -0.20
C ASP A 208 1.29 28.79 -1.61
N GLU A 209 2.22 29.74 -1.74
CA GLU A 209 2.85 30.04 -3.02
C GLU A 209 3.76 28.87 -3.46
N VAL A 210 3.62 28.46 -4.73
CA VAL A 210 4.46 27.42 -5.34
C VAL A 210 5.18 27.99 -6.54
N ASP A 211 6.49 28.16 -6.42
CA ASP A 211 7.38 28.47 -7.54
C ASP A 211 7.67 27.18 -8.33
N ILE A 212 6.94 26.97 -9.42
CA ILE A 212 7.07 25.76 -10.23
C ILE A 212 8.41 25.63 -10.93
N SER A 213 9.15 26.74 -11.14
CA SER A 213 10.41 26.72 -11.88
C SER A 213 11.45 25.80 -11.23
N GLN A 214 11.38 25.64 -9.91
CA GLN A 214 12.24 24.77 -9.11
C GLN A 214 12.02 23.27 -9.37
N TYR A 215 10.92 22.90 -10.03
CA TYR A 215 10.48 21.51 -10.20
C TYR A 215 10.42 21.05 -11.66
N LEU A 216 10.72 21.93 -12.62
CA LEU A 216 10.66 21.65 -14.06
C LEU A 216 12.00 21.15 -14.65
N GLU A 217 13.03 21.03 -13.83
CA GLU A 217 14.31 20.41 -14.19
C GLU A 217 14.37 18.91 -13.85
#